data_AF-A0A6B1EBI3-F1
#
_entry.id   AF-A0A6B1EBI3-F1
#
_cell.length_a   1.000
_cell.length_b   1.000
_cell.length_c   1.000
_cell.angle_alpha   90.00
_cell.angle_beta   90.00
_cell.angle_gamma   90.00
#
_symmetry.space_group_name_H-M   'P 1'
#
loop_
_entity.id
_entity.type
_entity.pdbx_description
1 polymer ?
#
loop_
_entity_poly.entity_id
_entity_poly.type
_entity_poly.pdbx_seq_one_letter_code
_entity_poly.pdbx_strand_id
1 'polypeptide(L)'
;MGVGAAAGGVWVRAWCWSGVETSVEEAVVGLRVAVIDGGHRLVGDGDVVGLANRWLAHLEVREFSPRTVRAYAFDALNFARFLEERSVAVADVVAMDLFDWLAWQSAARPRCVSVSSLASTVAALSDHMASC
;
A
#
# COMPACT_ATOMS: atom_id res chain seq x y z
N MET A 1 35.39 -24.20 -10.14
CA MET A 1 34.24 -24.49 -9.26
C MET A 1 33.68 -23.16 -8.81
N GLY A 2 32.72 -22.61 -9.57
CA GLY A 2 32.09 -21.33 -9.28
C GLY A 2 30.80 -21.55 -8.52
N VAL A 3 30.72 -21.05 -7.30
CA VAL A 3 29.49 -20.92 -6.52
C VAL A 3 28.65 -19.78 -7.11
N GLY A 4 27.47 -20.11 -7.63
CA GLY A 4 26.49 -19.13 -8.10
C GLY A 4 25.71 -18.57 -6.92
N ALA A 5 25.83 -17.25 -6.69
CA ALA A 5 24.99 -16.51 -5.76
C ALA A 5 23.70 -16.10 -6.48
N ALA A 6 22.55 -16.59 -5.99
CA ALA A 6 21.24 -16.13 -6.40
C ALA A 6 21.07 -14.66 -6.02
N ALA A 7 20.88 -13.80 -7.03
CA ALA A 7 20.55 -12.39 -6.82
C ALA A 7 19.12 -12.29 -6.27
N GLY A 8 19.01 -12.22 -4.94
CA GLY A 8 17.80 -11.79 -4.25
C GLY A 8 17.53 -10.33 -4.58
N GLY A 9 16.56 -10.09 -5.47
CA GLY A 9 16.04 -8.76 -5.74
C GLY A 9 15.21 -8.28 -4.55
N VAL A 10 15.78 -7.36 -3.76
CA VAL A 10 15.04 -6.59 -2.77
C VAL A 10 14.22 -5.52 -3.51
N TRP A 11 12.92 -5.74 -3.64
CA TRP A 11 12.00 -4.78 -4.24
C TRP A 11 11.67 -3.67 -3.24
N VAL A 12 12.53 -2.67 -3.11
CA VAL A 12 12.18 -1.42 -2.42
C VAL A 12 11.28 -0.60 -3.36
N ARG A 13 9.96 -0.77 -3.29
CA ARG A 13 9.02 0.03 -4.10
C ARG A 13 8.28 1.05 -3.24
N ALA A 14 8.54 2.32 -3.55
CA ALA A 14 7.74 3.47 -3.18
C ALA A 14 6.35 3.32 -3.81
N TRP A 15 5.31 3.22 -2.99
CA TRP A 15 3.93 3.15 -3.44
C TRP A 15 3.40 4.57 -3.62
N CYS A 16 3.51 5.10 -4.84
CA CYS A 16 2.95 6.41 -5.18
C CYS A 16 1.43 6.29 -5.34
N TRP A 17 0.68 6.93 -4.44
CA TRP A 17 -0.78 6.98 -4.43
C TRP A 17 -1.38 7.93 -5.50
N SER A 18 -0.59 8.38 -6.48
CA SER A 18 -1.13 9.13 -7.62
C SER A 18 -1.59 8.16 -8.69
N GLY A 19 -2.89 8.12 -8.96
CA GLY A 19 -3.42 7.47 -10.16
C GLY A 19 -2.75 8.05 -11.40
N VAL A 20 -1.88 7.27 -12.02
CA VAL A 20 -1.34 7.50 -13.35
C VAL A 20 -1.32 6.14 -14.04
N GLU A 21 -2.12 6.04 -15.11
CA GLU A 21 -2.15 4.91 -16.02
C GLU A 21 -0.74 4.65 -16.56
N THR A 22 -0.29 3.40 -16.47
CA THR A 22 0.88 2.92 -17.18
C THR A 22 0.46 1.77 -18.08
N SER A 23 0.90 1.86 -19.33
CA SER A 23 0.42 1.12 -20.50
C SER A 23 0.31 -0.39 -20.32
N VAL A 24 -0.72 -0.91 -20.98
CA VAL A 24 -1.12 -2.30 -21.14
C VAL A 24 -0.02 -3.13 -21.82
N GLU A 25 0.17 -4.36 -21.32
CA GLU A 25 0.95 -5.51 -21.86
C GLU A 25 2.14 -6.03 -21.03
N GLU A 26 2.03 -6.00 -19.70
CA GLU A 26 2.57 -7.07 -18.87
C GLU A 26 1.43 -7.46 -17.94
N ALA A 27 0.99 -8.73 -17.98
CA ALA A 27 -0.17 -9.17 -17.20
C ALA A 27 -0.03 -8.67 -15.76
N VAL A 28 -1.02 -7.93 -15.25
CA VAL A 28 -1.00 -7.38 -13.89
C VAL A 28 -1.22 -8.55 -12.90
N VAL A 29 -0.19 -9.39 -12.75
CA VAL A 29 -0.12 -10.50 -11.81
C VAL A 29 0.28 -9.91 -10.47
N GLY A 30 -0.68 -9.26 -9.83
CA GLY A 30 -0.46 -8.58 -8.58
C GLY A 30 -1.77 -8.27 -7.89
N LEU A 31 -1.72 -8.37 -6.56
CA LEU A 31 -2.86 -8.10 -5.70
C LEU A 31 -3.32 -6.64 -5.83
N ARG A 32 -4.60 -6.47 -6.15
CA ARG A 32 -5.23 -5.16 -6.43
C ARG A 32 -6.71 -5.14 -6.08
N VAL A 33 -7.30 -3.95 -6.08
CA VAL A 33 -8.76 -3.76 -6.09
C VAL A 33 -9.22 -3.54 -7.54
N ALA A 34 -10.26 -4.25 -7.95
CA ALA A 34 -10.96 -4.05 -9.22
C ALA A 34 -12.46 -3.78 -8.97
N VAL A 35 -13.14 -3.23 -9.97
CA VAL A 35 -14.60 -3.12 -9.96
C VAL A 35 -15.17 -4.36 -10.67
N ILE A 36 -16.01 -5.13 -9.98
CA ILE A 36 -16.67 -6.35 -10.48
C ILE A 36 -18.15 -6.22 -10.14
N ASP A 37 -19.02 -6.31 -11.15
CA ASP A 37 -20.48 -6.17 -11.00
C ASP A 37 -20.91 -4.91 -10.23
N GLY A 38 -20.16 -3.81 -10.39
CA GLY A 38 -20.39 -2.53 -9.71
C GLY A 38 -19.84 -2.44 -8.28
N GLY A 39 -19.29 -3.53 -7.73
CA GLY A 39 -18.66 -3.57 -6.41
C GLY A 39 -17.13 -3.55 -6.45
N HIS A 40 -16.50 -2.99 -5.43
CA HIS A 40 -15.04 -3.06 -5.27
C HIS A 40 -14.63 -4.41 -4.67
N ARG A 41 -13.72 -5.13 -5.34
CA ARG A 41 -13.28 -6.49 -4.98
C ARG A 41 -11.77 -6.63 -5.08
N LEU A 42 -11.18 -7.46 -4.21
CA LEU A 42 -9.78 -7.85 -4.33
C LEU A 42 -9.63 -8.89 -5.43
N VAL A 43 -8.60 -8.74 -6.26
CA VAL A 43 -8.23 -9.64 -7.36
C VAL A 43 -6.72 -9.84 -7.35
N GLY A 44 -6.27 -11.05 -7.69
CA GLY A 44 -4.87 -11.47 -7.68
C GLY A 44 -4.68 -12.69 -6.79
N ASP A 45 -3.42 -13.06 -6.61
CA ASP A 45 -3.03 -14.16 -5.72
C ASP A 45 -2.93 -13.67 -4.27
N GLY A 46 -3.24 -14.56 -3.31
CA GLY A 46 -3.12 -14.29 -1.89
C GLY A 46 -4.26 -14.87 -1.06
N ASP A 47 -3.92 -15.50 0.06
CA ASP A 47 -4.87 -16.21 0.93
C ASP A 47 -6.01 -15.34 1.45
N VAL A 48 -5.76 -14.03 1.58
CA VAL A 48 -6.72 -13.05 2.09
C VAL A 48 -7.81 -12.68 1.08
N VAL A 49 -7.61 -12.90 -0.22
CA VAL A 49 -8.54 -12.46 -1.28
C VAL A 49 -9.95 -13.02 -1.07
N GLY A 50 -10.05 -14.33 -0.86
CA GLY A 50 -11.35 -14.99 -0.65
C GLY A 50 -12.03 -14.54 0.63
N LEU A 51 -11.27 -14.38 1.72
CA LEU A 51 -11.79 -13.91 3.01
C LEU A 51 -12.29 -12.46 2.92
N ALA A 52 -11.49 -11.57 2.35
CA ALA A 52 -11.81 -10.16 2.18
C ALA A 52 -13.06 -9.98 1.32
N ASN A 53 -13.17 -10.67 0.19
CA ASN A 53 -14.34 -10.55 -0.68
C ASN A 53 -15.64 -11.06 -0.02
N ARG A 54 -15.59 -12.11 0.81
CA ARG A 54 -16.75 -12.54 1.62
C ARG A 54 -17.16 -11.48 2.64
N TRP A 55 -16.19 -10.84 3.29
CA TRP A 55 -16.46 -9.75 4.23
C TRP A 55 -17.04 -8.52 3.53
N LEU A 56 -16.51 -8.12 2.37
CA LEU A 56 -17.05 -7.00 1.58
C LEU A 56 -18.49 -7.27 1.13
N ALA A 57 -18.80 -8.48 0.68
CA ALA A 57 -20.17 -8.88 0.36
C ALA A 57 -21.09 -8.80 1.60
N HIS A 58 -20.59 -9.17 2.78
CA HIS A 58 -21.35 -9.01 4.02
C HIS A 58 -21.64 -7.54 4.35
N LEU A 59 -20.72 -6.62 4.10
CA LEU A 59 -20.94 -5.18 4.33
C LEU A 59 -22.03 -4.61 3.42
N GLU A 60 -22.11 -5.08 2.16
CA GLU A 60 -23.16 -4.68 1.22
C GLU A 60 -24.54 -5.16 1.70
N VAL A 61 -24.65 -6.41 2.16
CA VAL A 61 -25.89 -6.93 2.78
C VAL A 61 -26.30 -6.13 4.03
N ARG A 62 -25.33 -5.50 4.69
CA ARG A 62 -25.56 -4.63 5.86
C ARG A 62 -25.86 -3.18 5.49
N GLU A 63 -26.07 -2.88 4.21
CA GLU A 63 -26.41 -1.56 3.68
C GLU A 63 -25.36 -0.49 4.01
N PHE A 64 -24.09 -0.89 4.14
CA PHE A 64 -23.00 0.08 4.18
C PHE A 64 -22.93 0.82 2.85
N SER A 65 -22.67 2.14 2.91
CA SER A 65 -22.62 2.95 1.69
C SER A 65 -21.55 2.43 0.71
N PRO A 66 -21.75 2.57 -0.61
CA PRO A 66 -20.75 2.19 -1.61
C PRO A 66 -19.38 2.84 -1.37
N ARG A 67 -19.37 4.06 -0.83
CA ARG A 67 -18.14 4.77 -0.45
C ARG A 67 -17.39 4.06 0.68
N THR A 68 -18.12 3.53 1.66
CA THR A 68 -17.54 2.81 2.80
C THR A 68 -17.02 1.44 2.37
N VAL A 69 -17.77 0.70 1.56
CA VAL A 69 -17.33 -0.60 1.00
C VAL A 69 -16.07 -0.41 0.15
N ARG A 70 -16.02 0.66 -0.66
CA ARG A 70 -14.82 1.04 -1.41
C ARG A 70 -13.63 1.28 -0.49
N ALA A 71 -13.79 2.08 0.56
CA ALA A 71 -12.71 2.37 1.51
C ALA A 71 -12.15 1.06 2.11
N TYR A 72 -13.04 0.18 2.56
CA TYR A 72 -12.66 -1.09 3.13
C TYR A 72 -12.00 -2.07 2.15
N ALA A 73 -12.35 -2.03 0.86
CA ALA A 73 -11.63 -2.80 -0.15
C ALA A 73 -10.17 -2.35 -0.26
N PHE A 74 -9.91 -1.04 -0.16
CA PHE A 74 -8.54 -0.52 -0.15
C PHE A 74 -7.81 -0.77 1.16
N ASP A 75 -8.49 -0.73 2.31
CA ASP A 75 -7.90 -1.09 3.61
C ASP A 75 -7.49 -2.57 3.63
N ALA A 76 -8.34 -3.46 3.11
CA ALA A 76 -8.03 -4.89 2.98
C ALA A 76 -6.84 -5.14 2.03
N LEU A 77 -6.77 -4.42 0.90
CA LEU A 77 -5.61 -4.48 -0.01
C LEU A 77 -4.33 -4.01 0.70
N ASN A 78 -4.41 -2.92 1.47
CA ASN A 78 -3.27 -2.40 2.20
C ASN A 78 -2.76 -3.42 3.24
N PHE A 79 -3.68 -4.01 4.01
CA PHE A 79 -3.34 -5.04 5.00
C PHE A 79 -2.75 -6.30 4.35
N ALA A 80 -3.32 -6.74 3.23
CA ALA A 80 -2.82 -7.88 2.49
C ALA A 80 -1.36 -7.72 2.03
N ARG A 81 -0.99 -6.53 1.57
CA ARG A 81 0.40 -6.21 1.19
C ARG A 81 1.36 -6.25 2.38
N PHE A 82 0.91 -5.80 3.54
CA PHE A 82 1.69 -5.92 4.77
C PHE A 82 1.93 -7.40 5.14
N LEU A 83 0.88 -8.23 5.05
CA LEU A 83 0.98 -9.67 5.34
C LEU A 83 1.94 -10.37 4.37
N GLU A 84 1.88 -10.04 3.08
CA GLU A 84 2.79 -10.54 2.05
C GLU A 84 4.24 -10.16 2.36
N GLU A 85 4.50 -8.88 2.68
CA GLU A 85 5.83 -8.38 3.02
C GLU A 85 6.42 -9.05 4.26
N ARG A 86 5.57 -9.38 5.25
CA ARG A 86 5.98 -10.06 6.49
C ARG A 86 5.91 -11.57 6.43
N SER A 87 5.41 -12.14 5.32
CA SER A 87 5.17 -13.58 5.17
C SER A 87 4.30 -14.16 6.31
N VAL A 88 3.28 -13.41 6.74
CA VAL A 88 2.33 -13.80 7.79
C VAL A 88 1.01 -14.23 7.15
N ALA A 89 0.53 -15.43 7.49
CA ALA A 89 -0.78 -15.86 7.02
C ALA A 89 -1.89 -15.12 7.78
N VAL A 90 -2.99 -14.79 7.11
CA VAL A 90 -4.11 -14.05 7.73
C VAL A 90 -4.71 -14.77 8.94
N ALA A 91 -4.61 -16.11 9.00
CA ALA A 91 -5.10 -16.92 10.10
C ALA A 91 -4.21 -16.85 11.36
N ASP A 92 -2.95 -16.46 11.19
CA ASP A 92 -1.94 -16.41 12.25
C ASP A 92 -1.75 -14.99 12.83
N VAL A 93 -2.50 -14.02 12.32
CA VAL A 93 -2.43 -12.62 12.75
C VAL A 93 -2.79 -12.50 14.23
N VAL A 94 -1.88 -11.96 15.01
CA VAL A 94 -2.09 -11.60 16.41
C VAL A 94 -2.18 -10.08 16.57
N ALA A 95 -2.56 -9.63 17.78
CA ALA A 95 -2.72 -8.21 18.07
C ALA A 95 -1.43 -7.39 17.81
N MET A 96 -0.25 -7.97 18.00
CA MET A 96 1.02 -7.29 17.73
C MET A 96 1.23 -7.01 16.25
N ASP A 97 0.83 -7.92 15.36
CA ASP A 97 0.92 -7.72 13.91
C ASP A 97 0.04 -6.55 13.45
N LEU A 98 -1.09 -6.30 14.12
CA LEU A 98 -1.94 -5.15 13.83
C LEU A 98 -1.26 -3.83 14.19
N PHE A 99 -0.51 -3.77 15.30
CA PHE A 99 0.26 -2.57 15.64
C PHE A 99 1.43 -2.36 14.67
N ASP A 100 2.10 -3.44 14.28
CA ASP A 100 3.15 -3.39 13.26
C ASP A 100 2.60 -2.94 11.91
N TRP A 101 1.39 -3.37 11.53
CA TRP A 101 0.69 -2.91 10.35
C TRP A 101 0.39 -1.40 10.39
N LEU A 102 -0.08 -0.88 11.53
CA LEU A 102 -0.33 0.56 11.69
C LEU A 102 0.96 1.38 11.60
N ALA A 103 2.06 0.88 12.17
CA ALA A 103 3.37 1.50 12.04
C ALA A 103 3.88 1.46 10.58
N TRP A 104 3.72 0.32 9.92
CA TRP A 104 4.10 0.10 8.53
C TRP A 104 3.34 1.02 7.56
N GLN A 105 2.02 1.19 7.75
CA GLN A 105 1.21 2.12 6.97
C GLN A 105 1.74 3.56 7.00
N SER A 106 2.24 3.98 8.15
CA SER A 106 2.77 5.33 8.36
C SER A 106 4.13 5.53 7.68
N ALA A 107 4.94 4.48 7.59
CA ALA A 107 6.24 4.49 6.92
C ALA A 107 6.12 4.34 5.39
N ALA A 108 5.10 3.64 4.91
CA ALA A 108 4.85 3.41 3.48
C ALA A 108 4.34 4.67 2.74
N ARG A 109 3.88 5.70 3.46
CA ARG A 109 3.58 7.01 2.86
C ARG A 109 4.89 7.77 2.63
N PRO A 110 5.26 8.11 1.38
CA PRO A 110 6.28 9.12 1.16
C PRO A 110 5.86 10.36 1.94
N ARG A 111 6.74 10.85 2.81
CA ARG A 111 6.52 12.14 3.46
C ARG A 111 6.48 13.16 2.34
N CYS A 112 5.26 13.59 1.97
CA CYS A 112 5.10 14.83 1.23
C CYS A 112 5.63 15.92 2.14
N VAL A 113 6.90 16.28 1.95
CA VAL A 113 7.46 17.45 2.60
C VAL A 113 6.76 18.63 1.93
N SER A 114 5.89 19.29 2.69
CA SER A 114 5.35 20.58 2.28
C SER A 114 6.52 21.52 1.96
N VAL A 115 6.47 22.18 0.80
CA VAL A 115 7.48 23.14 0.30
C VAL A 115 7.81 24.24 1.31
N SER A 116 6.92 24.51 2.27
CA SER A 116 7.16 25.45 3.36
C SER A 116 8.37 25.11 4.24
N SER A 117 8.75 23.83 4.37
CA SER A 117 9.93 23.44 5.16
C SER A 117 11.26 23.66 4.44
N LEU A 118 11.27 23.66 3.10
CA LEU A 118 12.48 23.94 2.30
C LEU A 118 12.74 25.45 2.18
N ALA A 119 11.67 26.25 2.16
CA ALA A 119 11.77 27.71 2.11
C ALA A 119 12.52 28.30 3.32
N SER A 120 12.33 27.75 4.53
CA SER A 120 13.02 28.21 5.74
C SER A 120 14.53 27.93 5.72
N THR A 121 14.98 26.83 5.12
CA THR A 121 16.41 26.51 5.01
C THR A 121 17.11 27.32 3.92
N VAL A 122 16.43 27.55 2.79
CA VAL A 122 16.98 28.39 1.70
C VAL A 122 17.07 29.85 2.13
N ALA A 123 16.09 30.37 2.88
CA ALA A 123 16.15 31.72 3.44
C ALA A 123 17.33 31.89 4.41
N ALA A 124 17.53 30.94 5.33
CA ALA A 124 18.63 30.99 6.29
C ALA A 124 20.03 30.91 5.63
N LEU A 125 20.16 30.17 4.53
CA LEU A 125 21.41 30.11 3.74
C LEU A 125 21.65 31.40 2.94
N SER A 126 20.59 32.03 2.43
CA SER A 126 20.68 33.30 1.70
C SER A 126 21.12 34.46 2.60
N ASP A 127 20.62 34.50 3.84
CA ASP A 127 21.02 35.52 4.82
C ASP A 127 22.48 35.36 5.25
N HIS A 128 23.00 34.13 5.29
CA HIS A 128 24.41 33.89 5.62
C HIS A 128 25.35 34.26 4.47
N MET A 129 24.94 34.06 3.22
CA MET A 129 25.72 34.42 2.03
C MET A 129 25.66 35.92 1.70
N ALA A 130 24.59 36.62 2.08
CA ALA A 130 24.46 38.08 1.91
C ALA A 130 25.23 38.89 2.96
N SER A 131 25.79 38.22 3.98
CA SER A 131 26.53 38.84 5.08
C SER A 131 28.06 38.67 4.95
N CYS A 132 28.56 38.16 3.81
CA CYS A 132 29.98 38.08 3.46
C CYS A 132 30.36 39.05 2.34
#